data_AF-A0A845H2Q5-F1
#
_entry.id   AF-A0A845H2Q5-F1
#
_cell.length_a   1.000
_cell.length_b   1.000
_cell.length_c   1.000
_cell.angle_alpha   90.00
_cell.angle_beta   90.00
_cell.angle_gamma   90.00
#
_symmetry.space_group_name_H-M   'P 1'
#
loop_
_entity.id
_entity.type
_entity.pdbx_description
1 polymer ?
#
loop_
_entity_poly.entity_id
_entity_poly.type
_entity_poly.pdbx_seq_one_letter_code
_entity_poly.pdbx_strand_id
1 'polypeptide(L)'
;FSGKQFVGGWHALALCDRARLYDPGKPVPMTSRLGMGACLGARAWDQGAGLALDAPPLKPAQYAALLPGAKNNSLLGWLVARHLQSDFQVRLRLDLAVQPETRLSAGAGQSPQPSTAAELPPRLGLSAWLCSAGASVTHYQPANFLLSTEEG
;
A
#
# COMPACT_ATOMS: atom_id res chain seq x y z
N PHE A 1 -15.52 6.17 5.37
CA PHE A 1 -14.49 6.12 4.31
C PHE A 1 -14.94 6.99 3.15
N SER A 2 -14.01 7.63 2.46
CA SER A 2 -14.24 8.21 1.13
C SER A 2 -13.47 7.41 0.08
N GLY A 3 -14.06 7.24 -1.11
CA GLY A 3 -13.48 6.47 -2.20
C GLY A 3 -12.99 7.35 -3.34
N LYS A 4 -11.91 6.95 -4.01
CA LYS A 4 -11.43 7.51 -5.28
C LYS A 4 -11.22 6.39 -6.29
N GLN A 5 -11.70 6.59 -7.51
CA GLN A 5 -11.52 5.66 -8.63
C GLN A 5 -10.37 6.13 -9.54
N PHE A 6 -9.93 5.25 -10.43
CA PHE A 6 -8.92 5.54 -11.44
C PHE A 6 -7.57 6.03 -10.85
N VAL A 7 -7.21 5.53 -9.66
CA VAL A 7 -5.90 5.86 -9.04
C VAL A 7 -4.74 5.07 -9.65
N GLY A 8 -5.07 4.16 -10.56
CA GLY A 8 -4.17 3.32 -11.32
C GLY A 8 -3.32 2.33 -10.53
N GLY A 9 -2.70 1.44 -11.29
CA GLY A 9 -1.90 0.34 -10.79
C GLY A 9 -0.80 -0.03 -11.77
N TRP A 10 0.30 -0.56 -11.23
CA TRP A 10 1.33 -1.17 -12.04
C TRP A 10 0.99 -2.64 -12.27
N HIS A 11 0.97 -3.08 -13.53
CA HIS A 11 0.83 -4.48 -13.91
C HIS A 11 2.14 -5.01 -14.49
N ALA A 12 2.48 -6.25 -14.14
CA ALA A 12 3.62 -6.92 -14.74
C ALA A 12 3.33 -7.19 -16.22
N LEU A 13 4.28 -6.82 -17.09
CA LEU A 13 4.23 -7.18 -18.50
C LEU A 13 4.65 -8.63 -18.68
N ALA A 14 3.93 -9.40 -19.49
CA ALA A 14 4.37 -10.73 -19.89
C ALA A 14 5.71 -10.63 -20.64
N LEU A 15 6.54 -11.68 -20.58
CA LEU A 15 7.88 -11.64 -21.17
C LEU A 15 7.87 -11.40 -22.69
N CYS A 16 6.79 -11.81 -23.37
CA CYS A 16 6.56 -11.58 -24.81
C CYS A 16 6.21 -10.12 -25.15
N ASP A 17 5.66 -9.37 -24.19
CA ASP A 17 5.21 -7.98 -24.38
C ASP A 17 6.30 -6.98 -24.00
N ARG A 18 7.47 -7.45 -23.53
CA ARG A 18 8.60 -6.60 -23.16
C ARG A 18 9.50 -6.37 -24.37
N ALA A 19 9.78 -5.12 -24.67
CA ALA A 19 10.74 -4.76 -25.70
C ALA A 19 12.15 -5.24 -25.31
N ARG A 20 12.89 -5.73 -26.32
CA ARG A 20 14.27 -6.22 -26.17
C ARG A 20 15.14 -5.65 -27.27
N LEU A 21 16.44 -5.55 -27.01
CA LEU A 21 17.39 -5.21 -28.06
C LEU A 21 17.42 -6.35 -29.09
N TYR A 22 17.60 -6.00 -30.36
CA TYR A 22 17.70 -6.95 -31.45
C TYR A 22 18.88 -7.91 -31.24
N ASP A 23 18.63 -9.22 -31.39
CA ASP A 23 19.61 -10.29 -31.31
C ASP A 23 19.60 -11.07 -32.64
N PRO A 24 20.69 -11.06 -33.43
CA PRO A 24 20.75 -11.77 -34.71
C PRO A 24 20.52 -13.29 -34.57
N GLY A 25 20.81 -13.87 -33.40
CA GLY A 25 20.64 -15.29 -33.13
C GLY A 25 19.23 -15.69 -32.66
N LYS A 26 18.34 -14.72 -32.42
CA LYS A 26 16.97 -14.95 -31.95
C LYS A 26 15.98 -14.11 -32.75
N PRO A 27 15.51 -14.62 -33.90
CA PRO A 27 14.51 -13.91 -34.69
C PRO A 27 13.24 -13.70 -33.86
N VAL A 28 12.87 -12.42 -33.67
CA VAL A 28 11.67 -12.02 -32.95
C VAL A 28 10.59 -11.66 -33.99
N PRO A 29 9.30 -12.02 -33.78
CA PRO A 29 8.23 -11.61 -34.67
C PRO A 29 8.23 -10.10 -34.90
N MET A 30 7.90 -9.68 -36.12
CA MET A 30 7.85 -8.25 -36.50
C MET A 30 6.84 -7.45 -35.65
N THR A 31 5.87 -8.14 -35.05
CA THR A 31 4.85 -7.59 -34.14
C THR A 31 5.38 -7.27 -32.74
N SER A 32 6.48 -7.89 -32.27
CA SER A 32 7.06 -7.62 -30.93
C SER A 32 8.05 -6.45 -30.92
N ARG A 33 7.85 -5.48 -31.82
CA ARG A 33 8.64 -4.25 -31.87
C ARG A 33 8.08 -3.21 -30.90
N LEU A 34 8.96 -2.40 -30.33
CA LEU A 34 8.58 -1.29 -29.46
C LEU A 34 7.57 -0.39 -30.18
N GLY A 35 6.41 -0.16 -29.55
CA GLY A 35 5.34 0.67 -30.11
C GLY A 35 4.41 -0.01 -31.11
N MET A 36 4.63 -1.28 -31.48
CA MET A 36 3.70 -2.06 -32.31
C MET A 36 3.09 -3.27 -31.59
N GLY A 37 3.79 -3.82 -30.60
CA GLY A 37 3.29 -4.93 -29.78
C GLY A 37 4.19 -5.26 -28.59
N ALA A 38 5.17 -4.42 -28.31
CA ALA A 38 6.00 -4.52 -27.11
C ALA A 38 6.10 -3.16 -26.41
N CYS A 39 6.11 -3.19 -25.09
CA CYS A 39 6.27 -2.05 -24.20
C CYS A 39 7.67 -2.03 -23.58
N LEU A 40 8.18 -0.83 -23.31
CA LEU A 40 9.46 -0.67 -22.63
C LEU A 40 9.33 -0.98 -21.13
N GLY A 41 10.30 -1.70 -20.58
CA GLY A 41 10.38 -2.00 -19.14
C GLY A 41 9.71 -3.32 -18.76
N ALA A 42 9.46 -3.50 -17.47
CA ALA A 42 8.91 -4.73 -16.90
C ALA A 42 7.45 -4.62 -16.45
N ARG A 43 6.91 -3.39 -16.41
CA ARG A 43 5.56 -3.09 -15.93
C ARG A 43 4.93 -1.99 -16.76
N ALA A 44 3.62 -2.07 -16.95
CA ALA A 44 2.82 -1.00 -17.54
C ALA A 44 1.90 -0.38 -16.49
N TRP A 45 1.61 0.90 -16.65
CA TRP A 45 0.64 1.60 -15.82
C TRP A 45 -0.74 1.44 -16.45
N ASP A 46 -1.69 0.95 -15.68
CA ASP A 46 -3.11 0.92 -16.02
C ASP A 46 -3.84 1.92 -15.12
N GLN A 47 -4.49 2.93 -15.69
CA GLN A 47 -5.24 3.93 -14.96
C GLN A 47 -6.51 3.35 -14.29
N GLY A 48 -7.13 2.34 -14.90
CA GLY A 48 -8.34 1.69 -14.40
C GLY A 48 -8.09 0.67 -13.29
N ALA A 49 -6.85 0.21 -13.12
CA ALA A 49 -6.50 -0.93 -12.26
C ALA A 49 -6.73 -0.74 -10.75
N GLY A 50 -7.06 0.46 -10.27
CA GLY A 50 -7.04 0.74 -8.84
C GLY A 50 -8.09 1.69 -8.31
N LEU A 51 -8.43 1.46 -7.04
CA LEU A 51 -9.24 2.35 -6.19
C LEU A 51 -8.46 2.73 -4.93
N ALA A 52 -8.76 3.88 -4.35
CA ALA A 52 -8.27 4.28 -3.03
C ALA A 52 -9.42 4.48 -2.06
N LEU A 53 -9.26 3.98 -0.84
CA LEU A 53 -10.14 4.18 0.30
C LEU A 53 -9.41 5.02 1.34
N ASP A 54 -9.95 6.19 1.64
CA ASP A 54 -9.43 7.09 2.67
C ASP A 54 -10.28 6.91 3.94
N ALA A 55 -9.63 6.55 5.05
CA ALA A 55 -10.25 6.58 6.37
C ALA A 55 -10.35 8.03 6.87
N PRO A 56 -11.40 8.40 7.63
CA PRO A 56 -11.36 9.63 8.42
C PRO A 56 -10.23 9.54 9.45
N PRO A 57 -9.75 10.66 10.03
CA PRO A 57 -8.74 10.61 11.10
C PRO A 57 -9.17 9.69 12.24
N LEU A 58 -8.35 8.68 12.53
CA LEU A 58 -8.68 7.57 13.43
C LEU A 58 -8.07 7.74 14.81
N LYS A 59 -8.79 7.27 15.84
CA LYS A 59 -8.16 7.05 17.14
C LYS A 59 -7.11 5.93 17.05
N PRO A 60 -6.04 5.95 17.87
CA PRO A 60 -4.96 4.97 17.77
C PRO A 60 -5.40 3.50 17.77
N ALA A 61 -6.38 3.12 18.60
CA ALA A 61 -6.91 1.75 18.62
C ALA A 61 -7.61 1.35 17.31
N GLN A 62 -8.35 2.27 16.69
CA GLN A 62 -9.02 2.04 15.41
C GLN A 62 -7.98 1.94 14.28
N TYR A 63 -6.95 2.78 14.33
CA TYR A 63 -5.82 2.75 13.42
C TYR A 63 -5.11 1.39 13.47
N ALA A 64 -4.73 0.95 14.68
CA ALA A 64 -4.08 -0.35 14.90
C ALA A 64 -4.91 -1.52 14.35
N ALA A 65 -6.23 -1.48 14.55
CA ALA A 65 -7.13 -2.54 14.09
C ALA A 65 -7.24 -2.62 12.55
N LEU A 66 -6.91 -1.54 11.84
CA LEU A 66 -6.93 -1.45 10.38
C LEU A 66 -5.55 -1.62 9.73
N LEU A 67 -4.49 -1.79 10.52
CA LEU A 67 -3.16 -2.12 9.99
C LEU A 67 -3.12 -3.56 9.43
N PRO A 68 -2.22 -3.85 8.48
CA PRO A 68 -2.04 -5.20 7.94
C PRO A 68 -1.88 -6.26 9.04
N GLY A 69 -2.60 -7.37 8.90
CA GLY A 69 -2.60 -8.49 9.86
C GLY A 69 -3.51 -8.30 11.07
N ALA A 70 -4.19 -7.16 11.23
CA ALA A 70 -5.21 -6.98 12.25
C ALA A 70 -6.59 -7.43 11.75
N LYS A 71 -7.47 -7.87 12.68
CA LYS A 71 -8.78 -8.44 12.37
C LYS A 71 -9.66 -7.54 11.49
N ASN A 72 -9.71 -6.23 11.78
CA ASN A 72 -10.59 -5.33 11.01
C ASN A 72 -10.02 -5.05 9.61
N ASN A 73 -8.69 -5.13 9.43
CA ASN A 73 -8.08 -5.05 8.11
C ASN A 73 -8.50 -6.24 7.23
N SER A 74 -8.44 -7.46 7.76
CA SER A 74 -8.91 -8.67 7.05
C SER A 74 -10.40 -8.62 6.74
N LEU A 75 -11.24 -8.19 7.69
CA LEU A 75 -12.67 -8.01 7.45
C LEU A 75 -12.95 -6.99 6.35
N LEU A 76 -12.23 -5.86 6.35
CA LEU A 76 -12.36 -4.84 5.31
C LEU A 76 -11.94 -5.40 3.94
N GLY A 77 -10.83 -6.13 3.88
CA GLY A 77 -10.37 -6.84 2.68
C GLY A 77 -11.44 -7.74 2.10
N TRP A 78 -12.04 -8.58 2.96
CA TRP A 78 -13.12 -9.48 2.57
C TRP A 78 -14.38 -8.74 2.08
N LEU A 79 -14.80 -7.68 2.78
CA LEU A 79 -15.97 -6.87 2.37
C LEU A 79 -15.74 -6.23 1.00
N VAL A 80 -14.54 -5.71 0.77
CA VAL A 80 -14.15 -5.09 -0.51
C VAL A 80 -14.12 -6.11 -1.63
N ALA A 81 -13.50 -7.28 -1.40
CA ALA A 81 -13.45 -8.37 -2.38
C ALA A 81 -14.87 -8.82 -2.77
N ARG A 82 -15.73 -9.01 -1.76
CA ARG A 82 -17.13 -9.42 -1.97
C ARG A 82 -17.95 -8.39 -2.75
N HIS A 83 -17.65 -7.11 -2.55
CA HIS A 83 -18.37 -6.01 -3.20
C HIS A 83 -17.92 -5.79 -4.66
N LEU A 84 -16.61 -5.78 -4.92
CA LEU A 84 -16.07 -5.45 -6.24
C LEU A 84 -16.22 -6.61 -7.23
N GLN A 85 -16.14 -7.87 -6.77
CA GLN A 85 -16.25 -9.08 -7.60
C GLN A 85 -15.34 -9.06 -8.84
N SER A 86 -14.25 -8.30 -8.79
CA SER A 86 -13.32 -8.03 -9.89
C SER A 86 -11.95 -7.70 -9.31
N ASP A 87 -10.90 -8.01 -10.05
CA ASP A 87 -9.52 -7.86 -9.60
C ASP A 87 -9.05 -6.39 -9.68
N PHE A 88 -9.40 -5.61 -8.66
CA PHE A 88 -8.89 -4.25 -8.49
C PHE A 88 -7.85 -4.17 -7.39
N GLN A 89 -6.80 -3.36 -7.62
CA GLN A 89 -5.86 -2.98 -6.58
C GLN A 89 -6.49 -1.92 -5.68
N VAL A 90 -6.80 -2.26 -4.43
CA VAL A 90 -7.39 -1.31 -3.48
C VAL A 90 -6.33 -0.79 -2.53
N ARG A 91 -6.08 0.52 -2.56
CA ARG A 91 -5.18 1.19 -1.61
C ARG A 91 -5.97 1.72 -0.43
N LEU A 92 -5.49 1.44 0.77
CA LEU A 92 -6.05 1.95 2.02
C LEU A 92 -5.14 3.04 2.57
N ARG A 93 -5.67 4.25 2.72
CA ARG A 93 -5.00 5.38 3.37
C ARG A 93 -5.57 5.59 4.77
N LEU A 94 -4.70 5.55 5.78
CA LEU A 94 -5.06 5.74 7.18
C LEU A 94 -4.38 6.99 7.74
N ASP A 95 -5.20 7.91 8.24
CA ASP A 95 -4.78 9.09 9.00
C ASP A 95 -5.03 8.84 10.50
N LEU A 96 -4.12 9.30 11.34
CA LEU A 96 -4.24 9.34 12.80
C LEU A 96 -4.85 10.68 13.24
N ALA A 97 -5.81 10.64 14.17
CA ALA A 97 -6.45 11.84 14.73
C ALA A 97 -5.55 12.63 15.70
N VAL A 98 -4.45 12.04 16.15
CA VAL A 98 -3.46 12.67 17.04
C VAL A 98 -2.09 12.64 16.39
N GLN A 99 -1.18 13.52 16.83
CA GLN A 99 0.19 13.50 16.35
C GLN A 99 0.85 12.17 16.76
N PRO A 100 1.42 11.40 15.82
CA PRO A 100 2.05 10.15 16.15
C PRO A 100 3.37 10.39 16.88
N GLU A 101 3.62 9.55 17.88
CA GLU A 101 4.91 9.43 18.53
C GLU A 101 5.48 8.04 18.25
N THR A 102 6.77 7.98 17.89
CA THR A 102 7.49 6.72 17.73
C THR A 102 8.61 6.68 18.75
N ARG A 103 8.72 5.57 19.47
CA ARG A 103 9.82 5.30 20.40
C ARG A 103 10.41 3.94 20.05
N LEU A 104 11.74 3.85 20.12
CA LEU A 104 12.44 2.59 19.99
C LEU A 104 12.58 1.99 21.40
N SER A 105 11.85 0.92 21.69
CA SER A 105 11.99 0.20 22.95
C SER A 105 13.12 -0.84 22.85
N ALA A 106 14.11 -0.76 23.74
CA ALA A 106 15.15 -1.78 23.88
C ALA A 106 14.56 -3.02 24.58
N GLY A 107 13.77 -3.84 23.87
CA GLY A 107 13.23 -5.04 24.46
C GLY A 107 12.24 -5.77 23.56
N ALA A 108 12.71 -6.79 22.84
CA ALA A 108 11.84 -7.75 22.13
C ALA A 108 11.15 -8.76 23.07
N GLY A 109 11.08 -8.50 24.38
CA GLY A 109 10.64 -9.49 25.37
C GLY A 109 10.03 -8.95 26.67
N GLN A 110 9.78 -7.64 26.78
CA GLN A 110 9.06 -7.08 27.92
C GLN A 110 7.75 -6.49 27.39
N SER A 111 6.62 -7.08 27.82
CA SER A 111 5.30 -6.53 27.53
C SER A 111 5.28 -5.06 27.94
N PRO A 112 4.91 -4.13 27.03
CA PRO A 112 4.95 -2.72 27.34
C PRO A 112 4.01 -2.44 28.50
N GLN A 113 4.54 -1.88 29.59
CA GLN A 113 3.68 -1.20 30.57
C GLN A 113 2.94 -0.08 29.83
N PRO A 114 1.64 0.12 30.09
CA PRO A 114 0.85 1.11 29.39
C PRO A 114 1.34 2.50 29.81
N SER A 115 2.26 3.08 29.04
CA SER A 115 2.44 4.52 29.01
C SER A 115 1.18 5.12 28.37
N THR A 116 0.71 6.24 28.89
CA THR A 116 -0.60 6.84 28.58
C THR A 116 -0.72 7.38 27.14
N ALA A 117 0.35 7.30 26.35
CA ALA A 117 0.34 7.56 24.92
C ALA A 117 0.11 6.24 24.19
N ALA A 118 -0.88 6.20 23.29
CA ALA A 118 -1.24 5.02 22.54
C ALA A 118 -0.08 4.54 21.63
N GLU A 119 0.81 3.75 22.21
CA GLU A 119 2.03 3.29 21.58
C GLU A 119 1.71 2.18 20.58
N LEU A 120 1.73 2.53 19.30
CA LEU A 120 1.61 1.57 18.22
C LEU A 120 2.97 0.86 18.06
N PRO A 121 3.01 -0.48 17.91
CA PRO A 121 4.25 -1.16 17.63
C PRO A 121 4.86 -0.60 16.33
N PRO A 122 6.15 -0.22 16.30
CA PRO A 122 6.73 0.47 15.16
C PRO A 122 6.83 -0.47 13.95
N ARG A 123 6.09 -0.15 12.88
CA ARG A 123 6.15 -0.83 11.59
C ARG A 123 6.53 0.17 10.52
N LEU A 124 7.61 -0.09 9.80
CA LEU A 124 8.13 0.81 8.78
C LEU A 124 7.06 1.10 7.71
N GLY A 125 6.83 2.38 7.40
CA GLY A 125 5.84 2.82 6.42
C GLY A 125 4.37 2.72 6.88
N LEU A 126 4.12 2.26 8.11
CA LEU A 126 2.77 2.02 8.63
C LEU A 126 2.52 2.70 9.98
N SER A 127 3.44 2.59 10.93
CA SER A 127 3.26 3.13 12.29
C SER A 127 4.57 3.62 12.92
N ALA A 128 5.64 3.71 12.13
CA ALA A 128 6.91 4.27 12.53
C ALA A 128 7.17 5.57 11.76
N TRP A 129 7.24 6.68 12.50
CA TRP A 129 7.52 8.01 11.96
C TRP A 129 8.81 8.56 12.55
N LEU A 130 9.55 9.32 11.74
CA LEU A 130 10.70 10.07 12.23
C LEU A 130 10.19 11.28 13.01
N CYS A 131 10.41 11.27 14.33
CA CYS A 131 10.12 12.41 15.18
C CYS A 131 11.32 13.38 15.13
N SER A 132 11.09 14.64 14.74
CA SER A 132 12.09 15.71 14.85
C SER A 132 11.97 16.39 16.22
N ALA A 133 13.09 16.73 16.85
CA ALA A 133 13.13 17.40 18.16
C ALA A 133 12.70 18.90 18.13
N GLY A 134 12.46 19.46 16.94
CA GLY A 134 11.97 20.84 16.77
C GLY A 134 10.45 20.93 16.64
N ALA A 135 9.91 22.09 16.97
CA ALA A 135 8.52 22.47 16.65
C ALA A 135 8.37 22.58 15.14
N SER A 136 8.21 21.43 14.49
CA SER A 136 7.93 21.36 13.07
C SER A 136 6.44 21.07 12.91
N VAL A 137 5.79 21.83 12.04
CA VAL A 137 4.41 21.59 11.57
C VAL A 137 4.40 20.37 10.63
N THR A 138 5.26 19.37 10.88
CA THR A 138 5.48 18.26 9.97
C THR A 138 4.19 17.48 9.88
N HIS A 139 3.55 17.59 8.72
CA HIS A 139 2.59 16.60 8.27
C HIS A 139 3.31 15.26 8.22
N TYR A 140 3.00 14.37 9.16
CA TYR A 140 3.46 13.00 9.07
C TYR A 140 2.84 12.37 7.82
N GLN A 141 3.58 11.49 7.17
CA GLN A 141 3.02 10.77 6.03
C GLN A 141 2.01 9.73 6.55
N PRO A 142 0.76 9.75 6.08
CA PRO A 142 -0.20 8.72 6.46
C PRO A 142 0.19 7.37 5.90
N ALA A 143 -0.21 6.31 6.60
CA ALA A 143 -0.03 4.97 6.08
C ALA A 143 -0.85 4.81 4.81
N ASN A 144 -0.21 4.31 3.76
CA ASN A 144 -0.83 4.07 2.46
C ASN A 144 -0.29 2.76 1.91
N PHE A 145 -1.13 1.74 1.88
CA PHE A 145 -0.74 0.39 1.52
C PHE A 145 -1.86 -0.33 0.75
N LEU A 146 -1.49 -1.39 0.04
CA LEU A 146 -2.47 -2.25 -0.64
C LEU A 146 -3.24 -3.07 0.40
N LEU A 147 -4.56 -3.00 0.34
CA LEU A 147 -5.45 -3.84 1.12
C LEU A 147 -5.41 -5.26 0.54
N SER A 148 -5.10 -6.24 1.37
CA SER A 148 -5.21 -7.65 0.99
C SER A 148 -6.68 -8.00 0.79
N THR A 149 -7.05 -8.34 -0.45
CA THR A 149 -8.40 -8.80 -0.82
C THR A 149 -8.47 -10.31 -1.04
N GLU A 150 -7.36 -11.03 -0.84
CA GLU A 150 -7.31 -12.49 -0.94
C GLU A 150 -8.11 -13.13 0.20
N GLU A 151 -8.95 -14.12 -0.13
CA GLU A 151 -9.62 -14.97 0.85
C GLU A 151 -8.54 -15.77 1.59
N GLY A 152 -8.30 -15.43 2.86
CA GLY A 152 -7.46 -16.23 3.77
C GLY A 152 -8.17 -17.49 4.25
#